data_AF-W7TTS8-F1
#
_entry.id   AF-W7TTS8-F1
#
_cell.length_a   1.000
_cell.length_b   1.000
_cell.length_c   1.000
_cell.angle_alpha   90.00
_cell.angle_beta   90.00
_cell.angle_gamma   90.00
#
_symmetry.space_group_name_H-M   'P 1'
#
loop_
_entity.id
_entity.type
_entity.pdbx_description
1 polymer ?
#
loop_
_entity_poly.entity_id
_entity_poly.type
_entity_poly.pdbx_seq_one_letter_code
_entity_poly.pdbx_strand_id
1 'polypeptide(L)'
;MVLDASARSFNVLDQAPGKVSITEHSPLLFQPEPSLAPSSISSHSLIEQSEKTTEIPGAYFASYNVPSDREIYDYLGFGLKDPSNIKYAVERYTGSPRERMLSEGQLEVTSMAGMKRLIQYNDYMRDSRSLGHAYLAVAGRGDLEISYVNSLKKENEGNFSFAQMNGSPFASLEGAMDAKVVSVNEAFSSPENHLSLHARVGPTYDQQPAFCWSDHPEEVNAFENGTHPDCFRFEWERLSPGTLLADMLARSQTRAEQRKSRNSLLLRGGGKRLY
;
A
#
# COMPACT_ATOMS: atom_id res chain seq x y z
N MET A 1 0.03 -6.14 -1.06
CA MET A 1 1.25 -6.88 -0.66
C MET A 1 1.64 -7.74 -1.85
N VAL A 2 2.70 -7.37 -2.55
CA VAL A 2 3.29 -8.20 -3.61
C VAL A 2 4.41 -8.99 -2.95
N LEU A 3 4.28 -10.31 -2.91
CA LEU A 3 5.32 -11.20 -2.42
C LEU A 3 6.14 -11.66 -3.63
N ASP A 4 7.45 -11.40 -3.60
CA ASP A 4 8.44 -11.97 -4.52
C ASP A 4 8.81 -13.38 -4.00
N ALA A 5 8.54 -14.40 -4.82
CA ALA A 5 8.79 -15.81 -4.49
C ALA A 5 10.12 -16.34 -5.07
N SER A 6 11.12 -15.49 -5.33
CA SER A 6 12.42 -15.93 -5.85
C SER A 6 13.45 -16.29 -4.77
N ALA A 7 13.18 -17.33 -3.98
CA ALA A 7 14.22 -18.00 -3.20
C ALA A 7 15.06 -18.92 -4.14
N ARG A 8 16.05 -18.37 -4.84
CA ARG A 8 17.11 -19.19 -5.48
C ARG A 8 18.34 -19.21 -4.58
N SER A 9 18.49 -20.29 -3.83
CA SER A 9 19.72 -20.64 -3.11
C SER A 9 20.82 -20.99 -4.12
N PHE A 10 21.82 -20.13 -4.24
CA PHE A 10 23.08 -20.47 -4.89
C PHE A 10 23.96 -21.26 -3.92
N ASN A 11 23.93 -22.59 -3.99
CA ASN A 11 24.99 -23.41 -3.42
C ASN A 11 25.95 -23.79 -4.54
N VAL A 12 27.06 -23.05 -4.64
CA VAL A 12 28.26 -23.50 -5.35
C VAL A 12 29.03 -24.36 -4.37
N LEU A 13 28.96 -25.68 -4.54
CA LEU A 13 29.94 -26.60 -3.97
C LEU A 13 30.52 -27.46 -5.09
N ASP A 14 31.79 -27.21 -5.32
CA ASP A 14 32.69 -27.90 -6.24
C ASP A 14 32.67 -29.42 -6.00
N GLN A 15 32.49 -30.18 -7.08
CA GLN A 15 32.55 -31.64 -7.06
C GLN A 15 34.00 -32.12 -7.20
N ALA A 16 34.48 -32.91 -6.24
CA ALA A 16 35.59 -33.84 -6.44
C ALA A 16 35.05 -35.29 -6.51
N PRO A 17 35.60 -36.18 -7.35
CA PRO A 17 35.01 -37.49 -7.60
C PRO A 17 35.53 -38.53 -6.59
N GLY A 18 34.65 -39.10 -5.79
CA GLY A 18 34.97 -40.19 -4.87
C GLY A 18 33.75 -41.01 -4.52
N LYS A 19 33.83 -42.32 -4.78
CA LYS A 19 32.82 -43.36 -4.51
C LYS A 19 32.10 -43.19 -3.16
N VAL A 20 30.77 -43.27 -3.15
CA VAL A 20 29.99 -43.50 -1.92
C VAL A 20 28.99 -44.63 -2.15
N SER A 21 29.06 -45.62 -1.26
CA SER A 21 28.19 -46.78 -1.17
C SER A 21 26.78 -46.39 -0.75
N ILE A 22 25.78 -47.07 -1.30
CA ILE A 22 24.40 -46.98 -0.86
C ILE A 22 24.26 -47.80 0.42
N THR A 23 24.01 -47.13 1.54
CA THR A 23 23.46 -47.75 2.75
C THR A 23 22.18 -47.03 3.12
N GLU A 24 21.09 -47.79 3.14
CA GLU A 24 19.75 -47.39 3.53
C GLU A 24 19.72 -46.91 4.99
N HIS A 25 19.23 -45.69 5.23
CA HIS A 25 18.70 -45.29 6.53
C HIS A 25 17.42 -44.46 6.34
N SER A 26 16.33 -45.06 6.79
CA SER A 26 15.08 -44.52 7.35
C SER A 26 14.35 -43.37 6.62
N PRO A 27 13.01 -43.47 6.43
CA PRO A 27 12.22 -42.39 5.88
C PRO A 27 12.12 -41.28 6.93
N LEU A 28 12.88 -40.21 6.74
CA LEU A 28 12.53 -38.93 7.34
C LEU A 28 11.14 -38.57 6.81
N LEU A 29 10.17 -38.49 7.72
CA LEU A 29 8.86 -37.92 7.47
C LEU A 29 9.05 -36.62 6.69
N PHE A 30 8.51 -36.60 5.48
CA PHE A 30 8.30 -35.39 4.70
C PHE A 30 7.45 -34.45 5.58
N GLN A 31 8.11 -33.51 6.28
CA GLN A 31 7.38 -32.38 6.83
C GLN A 31 6.89 -31.57 5.62
N PRO A 32 5.59 -31.24 5.52
CA PRO A 32 5.15 -30.40 4.42
C PRO A 32 5.94 -29.09 4.47
N GLU A 33 6.53 -28.73 3.34
CA GLU A 33 7.18 -27.44 3.13
C GLU A 33 6.28 -26.32 3.68
N PRO A 34 6.80 -25.35 4.45
CA PRO A 34 5.99 -24.24 4.94
C PRO A 34 5.41 -23.46 3.74
N SER A 35 4.10 -23.24 3.75
CA SER A 35 3.39 -22.55 2.67
C SER A 35 4.00 -21.17 2.39
N LEU A 36 4.40 -20.94 1.14
CA LEU A 36 5.08 -19.71 0.71
C LEU A 36 4.11 -18.59 0.33
N ALA A 37 2.87 -18.93 -0.04
CA ALA A 37 1.86 -17.97 -0.45
C ALA A 37 0.43 -18.44 -0.12
N PRO A 38 0.03 -18.46 1.17
CA PRO A 38 -1.36 -18.66 1.54
C PRO A 38 -2.19 -17.43 1.13
N SER A 39 -3.30 -17.63 0.43
CA SER A 39 -4.30 -16.58 0.18
C SER A 39 -5.56 -16.88 0.98
N SER A 40 -6.14 -15.85 1.58
CA SER A 40 -7.43 -15.90 2.26
C SER A 40 -8.32 -14.81 1.72
N ILE A 41 -9.53 -15.18 1.31
CA ILE A 41 -10.56 -14.24 0.86
C ILE A 41 -11.81 -14.50 1.69
N SER A 42 -12.41 -13.43 2.22
CA SER A 42 -13.57 -13.53 3.08
C SER A 42 -14.72 -12.63 2.61
N SER A 43 -15.93 -13.14 2.83
CA SER A 43 -17.19 -12.41 2.80
C SER A 43 -17.99 -12.76 4.06
N HIS A 44 -19.15 -12.12 4.26
CA HIS A 44 -19.95 -12.22 5.49
C HIS A 44 -20.38 -13.66 5.87
N SER A 45 -20.29 -14.63 4.94
CA SER A 45 -20.69 -16.03 5.15
C SER A 45 -19.76 -17.07 4.50
N LEU A 46 -18.72 -16.64 3.77
CA LEU A 46 -17.79 -17.54 3.08
C LEU A 46 -16.35 -17.09 3.34
N ILE A 47 -15.53 -18.00 3.85
CA ILE A 47 -14.08 -17.83 3.96
C ILE A 47 -13.46 -18.95 3.15
N GLU A 48 -12.60 -18.58 2.21
CA GLU A 48 -11.82 -19.55 1.46
C GLU A 48 -10.33 -19.33 1.71
N GLN A 49 -9.65 -20.43 1.97
CA GLN A 49 -8.21 -20.48 2.14
C GLN A 49 -7.65 -21.41 1.08
N SER A 50 -6.69 -20.92 0.33
CA SER A 50 -6.03 -21.70 -0.72
C SER A 50 -4.54 -21.45 -0.70
N GLU A 51 -3.77 -22.50 -0.95
CA GLU A 51 -2.35 -22.37 -1.23
C GLU A 51 -2.16 -21.99 -2.70
N LYS A 52 -1.53 -20.85 -2.96
CA LYS A 52 -1.30 -20.36 -4.33
C LYS A 52 0.13 -20.61 -4.81
N THR A 53 0.99 -21.25 -4.01
CA THR A 53 2.42 -21.46 -4.28
C THR A 53 2.72 -22.00 -5.68
N THR A 54 1.94 -22.96 -6.19
CA THR A 54 2.10 -23.58 -7.52
C THR A 54 1.35 -22.86 -8.63
N GLU A 55 0.42 -21.97 -8.27
CA GLU A 55 -0.47 -21.25 -9.17
C GLU A 55 0.03 -19.84 -9.50
N ILE A 56 1.12 -19.35 -8.91
CA ILE A 56 1.74 -18.06 -9.24
C ILE A 56 2.38 -18.17 -10.63
N PRO A 57 1.70 -17.75 -11.72
CA PRO A 57 2.26 -17.84 -13.05
C PRO A 57 3.13 -16.59 -13.22
N GLY A 58 4.42 -16.68 -12.86
CA GLY A 58 5.37 -15.59 -13.08
C GLY A 58 5.96 -14.92 -11.84
N ALA A 59 6.14 -15.65 -10.72
CA ALA A 59 6.88 -15.18 -9.54
C ALA A 59 6.29 -13.96 -8.77
N TYR A 60 5.07 -13.50 -9.08
CA TYR A 60 4.39 -12.41 -8.35
C TYR A 60 2.90 -12.71 -8.12
N PHE A 61 2.37 -12.23 -6.99
CA PHE A 61 0.92 -12.26 -6.71
C PHE A 61 0.41 -10.84 -6.50
N ALA A 62 -0.49 -10.39 -7.37
CA ALA A 62 -1.11 -9.07 -7.29
C ALA A 62 -2.52 -9.14 -6.68
N SER A 63 -2.84 -8.14 -5.86
CA SER A 63 -4.16 -7.96 -5.26
C SER A 63 -4.62 -6.52 -5.45
N TYR A 64 -5.82 -6.35 -5.98
CA TYR A 64 -6.34 -5.06 -6.47
C TYR A 64 -7.86 -4.98 -6.30
N ASN A 65 -8.37 -5.42 -5.15
CA ASN A 65 -9.78 -5.34 -4.74
C ASN A 65 -10.79 -6.15 -5.58
N VAL A 66 -10.31 -7.03 -6.47
CA VAL A 66 -11.16 -7.99 -7.18
C VAL A 66 -10.78 -9.39 -6.72
N PRO A 67 -11.73 -10.25 -6.30
CA PRO A 67 -11.43 -11.61 -5.86
C PRO A 67 -10.74 -12.42 -6.97
N SER A 68 -9.65 -13.10 -6.63
CA SER A 68 -8.95 -14.02 -7.54
C SER A 68 -9.61 -15.38 -7.61
N ASP A 69 -10.25 -15.80 -6.51
CA ASP A 69 -10.99 -17.04 -6.50
C ASP A 69 -12.30 -16.90 -7.30
N ARG A 70 -12.56 -17.88 -8.16
CA ARG A 70 -13.70 -17.84 -9.09
C ARG A 70 -15.03 -18.02 -8.37
N GLU A 71 -15.10 -18.90 -7.37
CA GLU A 71 -16.31 -19.15 -6.59
C GLU A 71 -16.70 -17.89 -5.81
N ILE A 72 -15.74 -17.24 -5.15
CA ILE A 72 -16.00 -15.98 -4.45
C ILE A 72 -16.32 -14.84 -5.42
N TYR A 73 -15.62 -14.76 -6.55
CA TYR A 73 -15.88 -13.76 -7.59
C TYR A 73 -17.33 -13.84 -8.08
N ASP A 74 -17.83 -15.05 -8.36
CA ASP A 74 -19.21 -15.28 -8.80
C ASP A 74 -20.20 -15.07 -7.65
N TYR A 75 -19.89 -15.53 -6.44
CA TYR A 75 -20.73 -15.34 -5.25
C TYR A 75 -20.98 -13.86 -4.93
N LEU A 76 -19.95 -13.02 -5.06
CA LEU A 76 -20.05 -11.57 -4.87
C LEU A 76 -20.68 -10.85 -6.08
N GLY A 77 -21.12 -11.59 -7.09
CA GLY A 77 -21.85 -11.06 -8.24
C GLY A 77 -20.97 -10.32 -9.25
N PHE A 78 -19.64 -10.44 -9.20
CA PHE A 78 -18.78 -9.82 -10.20
C PHE A 78 -19.00 -10.42 -11.60
N GLY A 79 -19.28 -11.73 -11.67
CA GLY A 79 -19.58 -12.42 -12.93
C GLY A 79 -20.93 -12.05 -13.58
N LEU A 80 -21.82 -11.35 -12.86
CA LEU A 80 -23.14 -10.94 -13.34
C LEU A 80 -23.15 -9.51 -13.92
N LYS A 81 -22.04 -8.79 -13.81
CA LYS A 81 -21.95 -7.38 -14.23
C LYS A 81 -21.75 -7.29 -15.74
N ASP A 82 -22.47 -6.37 -16.39
CA ASP A 82 -22.38 -6.17 -17.83
C ASP A 82 -20.96 -5.69 -18.23
N PRO A 83 -20.19 -6.51 -18.99
CA PRO A 83 -18.84 -6.17 -19.39
C PRO A 83 -18.74 -4.93 -20.28
N SER A 84 -19.83 -4.52 -20.94
CA SER A 84 -19.88 -3.33 -21.81
C SER A 84 -19.98 -2.02 -21.03
N ASN A 85 -20.37 -2.09 -19.75
CA ASN A 85 -20.41 -0.92 -18.88
C ASN A 85 -19.02 -0.67 -18.29
N ILE A 86 -18.44 0.49 -18.57
CA ILE A 86 -17.10 0.87 -18.13
C ILE A 86 -16.92 0.80 -16.61
N LYS A 87 -17.97 1.09 -15.83
CA LYS A 87 -17.98 0.97 -14.37
C LYS A 87 -17.66 -0.45 -13.91
N TYR A 88 -18.09 -1.45 -14.67
CA TYR A 88 -17.89 -2.86 -14.35
C TYR A 88 -16.70 -3.48 -15.08
N ALA A 89 -16.33 -2.93 -16.24
CA ALA A 89 -15.14 -3.36 -16.96
C ALA A 89 -13.85 -3.17 -16.13
N VAL A 90 -13.79 -2.15 -15.28
CA VAL A 90 -12.65 -1.91 -14.36
C VAL A 90 -12.63 -2.84 -13.14
N GLU A 91 -13.73 -3.56 -12.89
CA GLU A 91 -13.90 -4.49 -11.75
C GLU A 91 -13.65 -5.95 -12.17
N ARG A 92 -13.10 -6.18 -13.36
CA ARG A 92 -12.67 -7.52 -13.78
C ARG A 92 -11.38 -7.91 -13.09
N TYR A 93 -11.26 -9.21 -12.80
CA TYR A 93 -10.01 -9.73 -12.23
C TYR A 93 -8.89 -9.56 -13.27
N THR A 94 -9.05 -10.15 -14.46
CA THR A 94 -8.11 -9.98 -15.57
C THR A 94 -8.52 -8.84 -16.51
N GLY A 95 -7.56 -8.06 -16.98
CA GLY A 95 -7.74 -7.02 -17.98
C GLY A 95 -8.18 -5.66 -17.43
N SER A 96 -8.36 -5.54 -16.11
CA SER A 96 -8.62 -4.24 -15.47
C SER A 96 -7.36 -3.35 -15.52
N PRO A 97 -7.51 -2.01 -15.43
CA PRO A 97 -6.37 -1.07 -15.43
C PRO A 97 -5.25 -1.47 -14.46
N ARG A 98 -5.60 -1.74 -13.20
CA ARG A 98 -4.63 -2.11 -12.15
C ARG A 98 -4.00 -3.46 -12.41
N GLU A 99 -4.77 -4.45 -12.87
CA GLU A 99 -4.21 -5.75 -13.22
C GLU A 99 -3.15 -5.60 -14.32
N ARG A 100 -3.46 -4.88 -15.41
CA ARG A 100 -2.53 -4.66 -16.53
C ARG A 100 -1.27 -3.90 -16.11
N MET A 101 -1.43 -2.85 -15.29
CA MET A 101 -0.27 -2.11 -14.77
C MET A 101 0.62 -2.97 -13.88
N LEU A 102 0.02 -3.81 -13.02
CA LEU A 102 0.77 -4.68 -12.12
C LEU A 102 1.43 -5.84 -12.88
N SER A 103 0.75 -6.44 -13.86
CA SER A 103 1.28 -7.58 -14.62
C SER A 103 2.43 -7.20 -15.56
N GLU A 104 2.39 -6.00 -16.13
CA GLU A 104 3.51 -5.45 -16.90
C GLU A 104 4.61 -4.90 -15.97
N GLY A 105 4.24 -4.09 -14.97
CA GLY A 105 5.18 -3.39 -14.10
C GLY A 105 5.99 -4.29 -13.16
N GLN A 106 5.44 -5.44 -12.77
CA GLN A 106 6.18 -6.41 -11.94
C GLN A 106 7.47 -6.92 -12.60
N LEU A 107 7.53 -6.95 -13.94
CA LEU A 107 8.73 -7.39 -14.67
C LEU A 107 9.94 -6.47 -14.44
N GLU A 108 9.70 -5.21 -14.06
CA GLU A 108 10.74 -4.22 -13.76
C GLU A 108 11.16 -4.22 -12.28
N VAL A 109 10.47 -4.99 -11.44
CA VAL A 109 10.73 -5.07 -10.00
C VAL A 109 11.87 -6.04 -9.72
N THR A 110 13.10 -5.55 -9.89
CA THR A 110 14.33 -6.30 -9.58
C THR A 110 15.03 -5.80 -8.31
N SER A 111 14.41 -4.85 -7.61
CA SER A 111 14.97 -4.22 -6.41
C SER A 111 13.88 -3.61 -5.54
N MET A 112 14.24 -3.29 -4.29
CA MET A 112 13.41 -2.51 -3.37
C MET A 112 12.95 -1.17 -4.00
N ALA A 113 13.84 -0.50 -4.75
CA ALA A 113 13.49 0.74 -5.44
C ALA A 113 12.46 0.51 -6.55
N GLY A 114 12.58 -0.60 -7.29
CA GLY A 114 11.57 -1.01 -8.29
C GLY A 114 10.21 -1.26 -7.66
N MET A 115 10.17 -1.98 -6.53
CA MET A 115 8.93 -2.25 -5.81
C MET A 115 8.26 -0.97 -5.31
N LYS A 116 9.04 -0.07 -4.68
CA LYS A 116 8.56 1.24 -4.22
C LYS A 116 7.95 2.07 -5.35
N ARG A 117 8.60 2.09 -6.53
CA ARG A 117 8.08 2.78 -7.71
C ARG A 117 6.77 2.16 -8.20
N LEU A 118 6.71 0.82 -8.32
CA LEU A 118 5.51 0.13 -8.80
C LEU A 118 4.29 0.43 -7.93
N ILE A 119 4.43 0.31 -6.61
CA ILE A 119 3.27 0.47 -5.71
C ILE A 119 2.85 1.93 -5.49
N GLN A 120 3.72 2.89 -5.84
CA GLN A 120 3.42 4.33 -5.86
C GLN A 120 3.04 4.85 -7.25
N TYR A 121 2.93 3.96 -8.25
CA TYR A 121 2.78 4.35 -9.65
C TYR A 121 1.42 5.00 -9.91
N ASN A 122 1.46 6.20 -10.49
CA ASN A 122 0.29 6.91 -10.99
C ASN A 122 0.70 7.93 -12.07
N ASP A 123 0.70 7.52 -13.34
CA ASP A 123 0.94 8.41 -14.48
C ASP A 123 -0.32 8.55 -15.35
N TYR A 124 -1.47 8.77 -14.72
CA TYR A 124 -2.77 8.59 -15.38
C TYR A 124 -2.99 9.45 -16.65
N MET A 125 -2.26 10.57 -16.76
CA MET A 125 -2.33 11.46 -17.93
C MET A 125 -1.58 10.90 -19.15
N ARG A 126 -0.58 10.04 -18.94
CA ARG A 126 0.28 9.49 -20.01
C ARG A 126 0.09 7.99 -20.20
N ASP A 127 -0.32 7.30 -19.13
CA ASP A 127 -0.59 5.88 -19.17
C ASP A 127 -2.00 5.59 -19.69
N SER A 128 -2.08 5.14 -20.94
CA SER A 128 -3.37 4.77 -21.55
C SER A 128 -4.15 3.70 -20.76
N ARG A 129 -3.48 2.89 -19.93
CA ARG A 129 -4.14 1.85 -19.11
C ARG A 129 -4.98 2.48 -18.00
N SER A 130 -4.63 3.68 -17.53
CA SER A 130 -5.44 4.45 -16.57
C SER A 130 -6.75 4.97 -17.17
N LEU A 131 -6.91 4.92 -18.50
CA LEU A 131 -8.08 5.47 -19.19
C LEU A 131 -8.34 6.95 -18.89
N GLY A 132 -7.28 7.71 -18.57
CA GLY A 132 -7.37 9.10 -18.16
C GLY A 132 -7.88 9.30 -16.72
N HIS A 133 -8.01 8.24 -15.93
CA HIS A 133 -8.45 8.31 -14.53
C HIS A 133 -7.32 8.03 -13.54
N ALA A 134 -7.01 9.03 -12.72
CA ALA A 134 -6.06 9.01 -11.63
C ALA A 134 -6.40 7.97 -10.56
N TYR A 135 -7.67 7.66 -10.34
CA TYR A 135 -8.11 6.63 -9.40
C TYR A 135 -7.82 5.19 -9.88
N LEU A 136 -7.75 4.98 -11.21
CA LEU A 136 -7.55 3.65 -11.79
C LEU A 136 -6.08 3.21 -11.86
N ALA A 137 -5.15 4.09 -11.47
CA ALA A 137 -3.74 3.75 -11.35
C ALA A 137 -3.46 2.80 -10.15
N VAL A 138 -2.23 2.30 -10.04
CA VAL A 138 -1.82 1.44 -8.91
C VAL A 138 -1.97 2.17 -7.58
N ALA A 139 -1.40 3.37 -7.47
CA ALA A 139 -1.61 4.29 -6.36
C ALA A 139 -2.69 5.31 -6.74
N GLY A 140 -3.96 4.90 -6.65
CA GLY A 140 -5.12 5.72 -7.03
C GLY A 140 -5.14 7.09 -6.35
N ARG A 141 -5.52 8.12 -7.11
CA ARG A 141 -5.62 9.54 -6.69
C ARG A 141 -6.97 10.13 -7.08
N GLY A 142 -8.03 9.82 -6.34
CA GLY A 142 -9.38 10.33 -6.61
C GLY A 142 -9.49 11.84 -6.44
N ASP A 143 -8.65 12.43 -5.58
CA ASP A 143 -8.58 13.88 -5.35
C ASP A 143 -8.22 14.67 -6.63
N LEU A 144 -7.44 14.06 -7.54
CA LEU A 144 -7.07 14.67 -8.81
C LEU A 144 -8.23 14.69 -9.83
N GLU A 145 -9.22 13.81 -9.68
CA GLU A 145 -10.45 13.80 -10.48
C GLU A 145 -11.40 14.96 -10.12
N ILE A 146 -11.27 15.53 -8.91
CA ILE A 146 -12.15 16.61 -8.42
C ILE A 146 -11.97 17.89 -9.24
N SER A 147 -10.74 18.17 -9.69
CA SER A 147 -10.42 19.33 -10.51
C SER A 147 -11.19 19.33 -11.85
N TYR A 148 -11.34 18.15 -12.46
CA TYR A 148 -12.15 17.93 -13.66
C TYR A 148 -13.64 18.18 -13.37
N VAL A 149 -14.18 17.65 -12.28
CA VAL A 149 -15.59 17.84 -11.90
C VAL A 149 -15.91 19.32 -11.59
N ASN A 150 -15.02 20.04 -10.92
CA ASN A 150 -15.21 21.46 -10.64
C ASN A 150 -15.14 22.34 -11.90
N SER A 151 -14.39 21.93 -12.93
CA SER A 151 -14.40 22.62 -14.23
C SER A 151 -15.76 22.50 -14.94
N LEU A 152 -16.45 21.36 -14.79
CA LEU A 152 -17.78 21.12 -15.36
C LEU A 152 -18.93 21.80 -14.60
N LYS A 153 -18.73 22.12 -13.30
CA LYS A 153 -19.72 22.84 -12.48
C LYS A 153 -19.89 24.31 -12.93
N LYS A 154 -18.82 24.96 -13.41
CA LYS A 154 -18.89 26.35 -13.92
C LYS A 154 -19.77 26.52 -15.16
N GLU A 155 -20.05 25.44 -15.89
CA GLU A 155 -20.86 25.49 -17.11
C GLU A 155 -22.37 25.29 -16.85
N ASN A 156 -22.80 24.83 -15.67
CA ASN A 156 -24.18 24.38 -15.41
C ASN A 156 -24.78 24.91 -14.09
N GLU A 157 -24.50 26.17 -13.73
CA GLU A 157 -25.08 26.83 -12.55
C GLU A 157 -26.61 26.99 -12.67
N GLY A 158 -27.39 26.02 -12.18
CA GLY A 158 -28.84 26.19 -12.12
C GLY A 158 -29.70 25.06 -11.54
N ASN A 159 -29.24 23.81 -11.51
CA ASN A 159 -29.98 22.72 -10.87
C ASN A 159 -29.07 21.49 -10.70
N PHE A 160 -29.32 20.70 -9.66
CA PHE A 160 -28.85 19.32 -9.38
C PHE A 160 -27.89 19.11 -8.20
N SER A 161 -28.29 18.14 -7.37
CA SER A 161 -27.67 17.76 -6.11
C SER A 161 -26.30 17.11 -6.29
N PHE A 162 -25.40 17.41 -5.36
CA PHE A 162 -23.96 17.15 -5.33
C PHE A 162 -23.53 15.66 -5.43
N ALA A 163 -24.47 14.71 -5.51
CA ALA A 163 -24.24 13.27 -5.51
C ALA A 163 -24.83 12.52 -6.73
N GLN A 164 -25.56 13.19 -7.63
CA GLN A 164 -26.37 12.51 -8.65
C GLN A 164 -25.83 12.52 -10.10
N MET A 165 -24.71 13.17 -10.44
CA MET A 165 -24.16 13.10 -11.81
C MET A 165 -22.64 12.97 -11.88
N ASN A 166 -22.22 11.72 -12.03
CA ASN A 166 -20.96 11.25 -12.58
C ASN A 166 -20.51 12.04 -13.83
N GLY A 167 -19.39 12.75 -13.74
CA GLY A 167 -18.45 12.87 -14.86
C GLY A 167 -17.35 11.80 -14.81
N SER A 168 -17.05 11.31 -13.60
CA SER A 168 -16.17 10.18 -13.32
C SER A 168 -16.74 9.51 -12.06
N PRO A 169 -17.04 8.19 -12.06
CA PRO A 169 -17.51 7.48 -10.86
C PRO A 169 -16.42 7.37 -9.77
N PHE A 170 -15.27 8.01 -9.99
CA PHE A 170 -14.07 7.95 -9.15
C PHE A 170 -13.67 9.30 -8.54
N ALA A 171 -14.47 10.36 -8.74
CA ALA A 171 -14.17 11.67 -8.18
C ALA A 171 -14.57 11.78 -6.70
N SER A 172 -13.66 11.38 -5.82
CA SER A 172 -13.78 11.43 -4.36
C SER A 172 -12.44 11.75 -3.70
N LEU A 173 -12.44 12.22 -2.45
CA LEU A 173 -11.22 12.28 -1.63
C LEU A 173 -10.79 10.88 -1.15
N GLU A 174 -10.61 9.96 -2.08
CA GLU A 174 -10.20 8.60 -1.82
C GLU A 174 -9.02 8.22 -2.71
N GLY A 175 -8.23 7.26 -2.25
CA GLY A 175 -7.05 6.82 -2.97
C GLY A 175 -6.08 6.05 -2.08
N ALA A 176 -4.89 5.81 -2.61
CA ALA A 176 -3.81 5.25 -1.83
C ALA A 176 -3.32 6.30 -0.82
N MET A 177 -3.28 5.94 0.46
CA MET A 177 -2.87 6.83 1.57
C MET A 177 -1.57 6.40 2.24
N ASP A 178 -1.03 5.25 1.86
CA ASP A 178 0.27 4.78 2.31
C ASP A 178 0.82 3.72 1.35
N ALA A 179 2.10 3.40 1.54
CA ALA A 179 2.73 2.25 0.95
C ALA A 179 3.74 1.62 1.91
N LYS A 180 3.80 0.29 1.90
CA LYS A 180 4.68 -0.51 2.75
C LYS A 180 5.33 -1.61 1.93
N VAL A 181 6.65 -1.74 2.04
CA VAL A 181 7.46 -2.76 1.36
C VAL A 181 8.43 -3.40 2.33
N VAL A 182 8.57 -4.71 2.22
CA VAL A 182 9.52 -5.49 3.01
C VAL A 182 10.12 -6.58 2.14
N SER A 183 11.42 -6.82 2.28
CA SER A 183 12.10 -7.98 1.72
C SER A 183 12.26 -9.09 2.76
N VAL A 184 12.50 -10.33 2.31
CA VAL A 184 12.79 -11.46 3.22
C VAL A 184 13.94 -11.13 4.18
N ASN A 185 14.98 -10.45 3.68
CA ASN A 185 16.14 -10.08 4.48
C ASN A 185 15.80 -9.09 5.61
N GLU A 186 14.89 -8.15 5.36
CA GLU A 186 14.41 -7.18 6.34
C GLU A 186 13.36 -7.78 7.28
N ALA A 187 12.58 -8.76 6.82
CA ALA A 187 11.64 -9.45 7.68
C ALA A 187 12.35 -10.41 8.65
N PHE A 188 13.34 -11.18 8.17
CA PHE A 188 13.78 -12.40 8.86
C PHE A 188 15.30 -12.59 9.02
N SER A 189 16.16 -11.99 8.20
CA SER A 189 17.52 -12.52 8.01
C SER A 189 18.62 -11.92 8.89
N SER A 190 18.37 -10.88 9.70
CA SER A 190 19.37 -10.46 10.70
C SER A 190 18.75 -9.88 11.97
N PRO A 191 19.39 -10.05 13.15
CA PRO A 191 18.93 -9.44 14.41
C PRO A 191 18.80 -7.91 14.35
N GLU A 192 19.62 -7.25 13.52
CA GLU A 192 19.64 -5.79 13.35
C GLU A 192 18.58 -5.29 12.36
N ASN A 193 18.13 -6.15 11.46
CA ASN A 193 17.11 -5.83 10.46
C ASN A 193 15.77 -6.47 10.78
N HIS A 194 15.66 -7.39 11.72
CA HIS A 194 14.44 -8.11 12.06
C HIS A 194 13.28 -7.14 12.31
N LEU A 195 12.14 -7.43 11.68
CA LEU A 195 10.93 -6.59 11.72
C LEU A 195 11.14 -5.18 11.14
N SER A 196 12.05 -5.04 10.16
CA SER A 196 12.17 -3.78 9.43
C SER A 196 11.30 -3.76 8.18
N LEU A 197 10.81 -2.59 7.83
CA LEU A 197 10.13 -2.36 6.56
C LEU A 197 10.36 -0.93 6.07
N HIS A 198 10.12 -0.70 4.80
CA HIS A 198 10.05 0.63 4.22
C HIS A 198 8.59 1.08 4.16
N ALA A 199 8.30 2.27 4.64
CA ALA A 199 6.98 2.86 4.58
C ALA A 199 7.02 4.29 4.05
N ARG A 200 5.95 4.70 3.38
CA ARG A 200 5.67 6.09 3.04
C ARG A 200 4.21 6.35 3.35
N VAL A 201 3.96 7.51 3.95
CA VAL A 201 2.61 7.95 4.30
C VAL A 201 2.14 9.03 3.32
N GLY A 202 0.85 9.01 3.02
CA GLY A 202 0.18 9.95 2.14
C GLY A 202 0.02 9.46 0.70
N PRO A 203 -0.78 10.19 -0.09
CA PRO A 203 -0.93 9.94 -1.52
C PRO A 203 0.39 10.02 -2.28
N THR A 204 0.51 9.24 -3.35
CA THR A 204 1.70 9.29 -4.20
C THR A 204 1.90 10.68 -4.80
N TYR A 205 3.14 11.17 -4.78
CA TYR A 205 3.56 12.38 -5.50
C TYR A 205 4.70 12.11 -6.49
N ASP A 206 4.97 10.84 -6.83
CA ASP A 206 6.11 10.48 -7.69
C ASP A 206 5.95 11.02 -9.11
N GLN A 207 4.71 11.05 -9.59
CA GLN A 207 4.32 11.50 -10.93
C GLN A 207 3.18 12.53 -10.88
N GLN A 208 2.75 12.88 -9.67
CA GLN A 208 1.57 13.72 -9.40
C GLN A 208 1.93 14.82 -8.41
N PRO A 209 1.20 15.95 -8.39
CA PRO A 209 1.39 16.93 -7.34
C PRO A 209 1.10 16.30 -5.98
N ALA A 210 1.86 16.71 -4.96
CA ALA A 210 1.60 16.32 -3.59
C ALA A 210 0.22 16.79 -3.16
N PHE A 211 -0.53 15.92 -2.49
CA PHE A 211 -1.83 16.26 -1.94
C PHE A 211 -1.66 17.26 -0.78
N CYS A 212 -2.45 18.33 -0.80
CA CYS A 212 -2.56 19.30 0.28
C CYS A 212 -4.03 19.58 0.59
N TRP A 213 -4.42 19.57 1.87
CA TRP A 213 -5.78 19.87 2.29
C TRP A 213 -6.21 21.28 1.91
N SER A 214 -5.29 22.24 2.02
CA SER A 214 -5.47 23.64 1.62
C SER A 214 -5.76 23.85 0.12
N ASP A 215 -5.49 22.86 -0.74
CA ASP A 215 -5.81 22.94 -2.18
C ASP A 215 -7.28 22.61 -2.48
N HIS A 216 -8.05 22.15 -1.49
CA HIS A 216 -9.45 21.75 -1.64
C HIS A 216 -10.43 22.74 -0.97
N PRO A 217 -11.68 22.85 -1.46
CA PRO A 217 -12.69 23.73 -0.87
C PRO A 217 -12.92 23.49 0.62
N GLU A 218 -13.29 24.52 1.36
CA GLU A 218 -13.46 24.45 2.82
C GLU A 218 -14.50 23.40 3.23
N GLU A 219 -15.55 23.17 2.44
CA GLU A 219 -16.58 22.16 2.71
C GLU A 219 -16.04 20.73 2.65
N VAL A 220 -14.97 20.54 1.88
CA VAL A 220 -14.24 19.28 1.70
C VAL A 220 -13.15 19.14 2.76
N ASN A 221 -12.55 20.25 3.18
CA ASN A 221 -11.52 20.34 4.22
C ASN A 221 -12.08 20.40 5.66
N ALA A 222 -13.36 20.72 5.84
CA ALA A 222 -14.01 20.90 7.15
C ALA A 222 -14.03 19.65 8.05
N PHE A 223 -13.71 18.48 7.51
CA PHE A 223 -13.61 17.23 8.26
C PHE A 223 -12.28 17.04 8.99
N GLU A 224 -11.25 17.84 8.68
CA GLU A 224 -9.93 17.71 9.31
C GLU A 224 -9.69 18.77 10.38
N ASN A 225 -10.01 18.40 11.62
CA ASN A 225 -9.75 19.18 12.83
C ASN A 225 -8.24 19.26 13.18
N GLY A 226 -7.39 19.74 12.26
CA GLY A 226 -6.02 20.21 12.53
C GLY A 226 -5.03 19.18 13.06
N THR A 227 -5.32 17.87 12.98
CA THR A 227 -4.44 16.81 13.49
C THR A 227 -3.51 16.22 12.43
N HIS A 228 -3.83 16.39 11.15
CA HIS A 228 -2.99 15.92 10.05
C HIS A 228 -2.13 17.04 9.47
N PRO A 229 -0.99 16.72 8.84
CA PRO A 229 -0.23 17.67 8.04
C PRO A 229 -1.10 18.23 6.92
N ASP A 230 -0.97 19.53 6.63
CA ASP A 230 -1.66 20.13 5.48
C ASP A 230 -1.24 19.45 4.17
N CYS A 231 0.06 19.31 3.92
CA CYS A 231 0.62 18.68 2.72
C CYS A 231 1.32 17.36 3.02
N PHE A 232 1.08 16.35 2.18
CA PHE A 232 1.68 15.03 2.29
C PHE A 232 2.88 14.89 1.33
N ARG A 233 4.04 15.37 1.79
CA ARG A 233 5.34 15.31 1.08
C ARG A 233 6.34 14.46 1.84
N PHE A 234 5.90 13.29 2.29
CA PHE A 234 6.73 12.39 3.06
C PHE A 234 7.54 11.49 2.15
N GLU A 235 8.84 11.44 2.39
CA GLU A 235 9.75 10.51 1.75
C GLU A 235 9.55 9.07 2.27
N TRP A 236 10.20 8.13 1.61
CA TRP A 236 10.28 6.76 2.09
C TRP A 236 11.15 6.66 3.33
N GLU A 237 10.57 6.21 4.43
CA GLU A 237 11.29 5.95 5.68
C GLU A 237 11.52 4.45 5.87
N ARG A 238 12.64 4.11 6.52
CA ARG A 238 12.90 2.76 6.98
C ARG A 238 12.51 2.67 8.46
N LEU A 239 11.50 1.86 8.74
CA LEU A 239 11.05 1.60 10.10
C LEU A 239 11.73 0.34 10.60
N SER A 240 12.46 0.44 11.71
CA SER A 240 13.00 -0.71 12.44
C SER A 240 12.75 -0.57 13.95
N PRO A 241 12.73 -1.70 14.70
CA PRO A 241 12.59 -1.66 16.16
C PRO A 241 13.65 -0.78 16.84
N GLY A 242 14.88 -0.77 16.32
CA GLY A 242 15.98 0.04 16.85
C GLY A 242 15.76 1.54 16.71
N THR A 243 15.25 1.99 15.55
CA THR A 243 14.91 3.41 15.33
C THR A 243 13.77 3.88 16.22
N LEU A 244 12.74 3.04 16.44
CA LEU A 244 11.60 3.39 17.27
C LEU A 244 11.98 3.56 18.74
N LEU A 245 12.84 2.69 19.27
CA LEU A 245 13.29 2.79 20.66
C LEU A 245 14.13 4.03 20.89
N ALA A 246 15.04 4.36 19.98
CA ALA A 246 15.86 5.58 20.07
C ALA A 246 15.00 6.85 20.04
N ASP A 247 14.03 6.93 19.14
CA ASP A 247 13.09 8.05 19.04
C ASP A 247 12.17 8.16 20.26
N MET A 248 11.66 7.03 20.77
CA MET A 248 10.86 7.00 21.99
C MET A 248 11.66 7.48 23.19
N LEU A 249 12.92 7.04 23.32
CA LEU A 249 13.82 7.48 24.38
C LEU A 249 14.12 8.98 24.26
N ALA A 250 14.43 9.48 23.07
CA ALA A 250 14.65 10.90 22.83
C ALA A 250 13.42 11.74 23.22
N ARG A 251 12.22 11.36 22.75
CA ARG A 251 10.96 12.06 23.08
C ARG A 251 10.63 11.99 24.57
N SER A 252 10.99 10.91 25.26
CA SER A 252 10.80 10.78 26.72
C SER A 252 11.69 11.75 27.50
N GLN A 253 12.95 11.92 27.06
CA GLN A 253 13.90 12.84 27.65
C GLN A 253 13.46 14.29 27.44
N THR A 254 13.05 14.66 26.23
CA THR A 254 12.54 16.02 25.93
C THR A 254 11.30 16.36 26.75
N ARG A 255 10.35 15.43 26.92
CA ARG A 255 9.17 15.62 27.78
C ARG A 255 9.53 15.77 29.26
N ALA A 256 10.52 15.01 29.73
CA ALA A 256 11.01 15.12 31.11
C ALA A 256 11.68 16.48 31.36
N GLU A 257 12.45 17.00 30.40
CA GLU A 257 13.08 18.31 30.46
C GLU A 257 12.06 19.46 30.41
N GLN A 258 11.07 19.38 29.51
CA GLN A 258 9.97 20.34 29.45
C GLN A 258 9.16 20.38 30.76
N ARG A 259 8.92 19.22 31.40
CA ARG A 259 8.28 19.16 32.73
C ARG A 259 9.13 19.79 33.82
N LYS A 260 10.45 19.56 33.84
CA LYS A 260 11.38 20.19 34.79
C LYS A 260 11.42 21.71 34.61
N SER A 261 11.48 22.18 33.36
CA SER A 261 11.44 23.62 33.03
C SER A 261 10.13 24.27 33.53
N ARG A 262 8.98 23.66 33.24
CA ARG A 262 7.67 24.16 33.69
C ARG A 262 7.52 24.23 35.21
N ASN A 263 8.02 23.22 35.93
CA ASN A 263 8.01 23.21 37.40
C ASN A 263 8.97 24.25 37.99
N SER A 264 10.12 24.49 37.36
CA SER A 264 11.05 25.54 37.80
C SER A 264 10.49 26.96 37.62
N LEU A 265 9.69 27.18 36.58
CA LEU A 265 8.99 28.45 36.33
C LEU A 265 7.88 28.69 37.37
N LEU A 266 7.11 27.66 37.72
CA LEU A 266 6.08 27.73 38.76
C LEU A 266 6.66 28.02 40.15
N LEU A 267 7.84 27.47 40.46
CA LEU A 267 8.54 27.73 41.73
C LEU A 267 9.17 29.13 41.81
N ARG A 268 9.46 29.77 40.68
CA ARG A 268 9.97 31.17 40.63
C ARG A 268 8.87 32.23 40.59
N GLY A 269 7.65 31.88 40.20
CA GLY A 269 6.49 32.79 40.14
C GLY A 269 5.74 33.00 41.46
N GLY A 270 6.06 32.24 42.52
CA GLY A 270 5.35 32.26 43.82
C GLY A 270 5.69 33.42 44.76
N GLY A 271 6.48 34.40 44.32
CA GLY A 271 6.98 35.50 45.15
C GLY A 271 6.45 36.86 44.73
N LYS A 272 5.13 37.10 44.85
CA LYS A 272 4.52 38.44 45.02
C LYS A 272 3.02 38.30 45.35
N ARG A 273 2.71 38.07 46.62
CA ARG A 273 1.55 38.68 47.27
C ARG A 273 2.11 39.63 48.32
N LEU A 274 2.10 40.92 48.00
CA LEU A 274 2.14 41.97 49.01
C LEU A 274 0.71 42.47 49.20
N TYR A 275 0.42 42.74 50.46
CA TYR A 275 -0.77 43.29 51.09
C TYR A 275 -1.51 44.36 50.28
#